data_AF-A0A0L0C0Y1-F1
#
_entry.id   AF-A0A0L0C0Y1-F1
#
_cell.length_a   1.000
_cell.length_b   1.000
_cell.length_c   1.000
_cell.angle_alpha   90.00
_cell.angle_beta   90.00
_cell.angle_gamma   90.00
#
_symmetry.space_group_name_H-M   'P 1'
#
loop_
_entity.id
_entity.type
_entity.pdbx_description
1 polymer ?
#
loop_
_entity_poly.entity_id
_entity_poly.type
_entity_poly.pdbx_seq_one_letter_code
_entity_poly.pdbx_strand_id
1 'polypeptide(L)'
;IRASAAETLSYLIEIDAELQKTAAICNQLLRSLFQLIKINNAETKLAALKCLAALGANDESIRKRIVDTNNLINDIMENLNSWEIQVRIASVRCLHSLSRSVQQLRTTFQ
;
A
#
# COMPACT_ATOMS: atom_id res chain seq x y z
N ILE A 1 1.49 18.02 4.53
CA ILE A 1 0.26 17.86 3.71
C ILE A 1 0.14 16.45 3.13
N ARG A 2 1.07 15.96 2.29
CA ARG A 2 0.91 14.64 1.62
C ARG A 2 0.81 13.45 2.58
N ALA A 3 1.64 13.40 3.63
CA ALA A 3 1.58 12.34 4.64
C ALA A 3 0.22 12.33 5.37
N SER A 4 -0.17 13.47 5.94
CA SER A 4 -1.49 13.63 6.59
C SER A 4 -2.66 13.28 5.67
N ALA A 5 -2.64 13.68 4.40
CA ALA A 5 -3.71 13.33 3.45
C ALA A 5 -3.80 11.81 3.21
N ALA A 6 -2.66 11.13 3.05
CA ALA A 6 -2.62 9.67 2.90
C ALA A 6 -3.09 8.95 4.18
N GLU A 7 -2.75 9.48 5.35
CA GLU A 7 -3.19 8.93 6.64
C GLU A 7 -4.70 9.12 6.86
N THR A 8 -5.24 10.30 6.57
CA THR A 8 -6.69 10.54 6.61
C THR A 8 -7.43 9.62 5.65
N LEU A 9 -6.95 9.48 4.42
CA LEU A 9 -7.57 8.58 3.46
C LEU A 9 -7.51 7.12 3.94
N SER A 10 -6.37 6.68 4.48
CA SER A 10 -6.21 5.35 5.06
C SER A 10 -7.25 5.07 6.15
N TYR A 11 -7.45 6.03 7.06
CA TYR A 11 -8.43 5.89 8.13
C TYR A 11 -9.86 5.76 7.60
N LEU A 12 -10.23 6.58 6.61
CA LEU A 12 -11.59 6.58 6.06
C LEU A 12 -11.90 5.29 5.28
N ILE A 13 -10.98 4.80 4.44
CA ILE A 13 -11.22 3.60 3.61
C ILE A 13 -11.12 2.29 4.40
N GLU A 14 -10.52 2.31 5.60
CA GLU A 14 -10.43 1.12 6.45
C GLU A 14 -11.79 0.72 7.00
N ILE A 15 -12.66 1.70 7.27
CA ILE A 15 -14.01 1.48 7.81
C ILE A 15 -15.12 1.55 6.76
N ASP A 16 -14.84 2.14 5.59
CA ASP A 16 -15.82 2.31 4.51
C ASP A 16 -15.37 1.57 3.24
N ALA A 17 -15.98 0.41 3.02
CA ALA A 17 -15.70 -0.45 1.86
C ALA A 17 -16.14 0.15 0.53
N GLU A 18 -17.16 1.03 0.51
CA GLU A 18 -17.61 1.70 -0.71
C GLU A 18 -16.64 2.83 -1.08
N LEU A 19 -16.18 3.59 -0.10
CA LEU A 19 -15.12 4.58 -0.29
C LEU A 19 -13.81 3.92 -0.70
N GLN A 20 -13.45 2.78 -0.13
CA GLN A 20 -12.27 2.00 -0.54
C GLN A 20 -12.32 1.63 -2.03
N LYS A 21 -13.46 1.11 -2.50
CA LYS A 21 -13.65 0.78 -3.92
C LYS A 21 -13.57 2.03 -4.80
N THR A 22 -14.21 3.12 -4.38
CA THR A 22 -14.19 4.40 -5.09
C THR A 22 -12.77 4.96 -5.20
N ALA A 23 -12.03 4.97 -4.09
CA ALA A 23 -10.64 5.38 -4.03
C ALA A 23 -9.76 4.49 -4.93
N ALA A 24 -9.97 3.18 -4.90
CA ALA A 24 -9.20 2.24 -5.70
C ALA A 24 -9.47 2.33 -7.20
N ILE A 25 -10.61 2.84 -7.67
CA ILE A 25 -10.83 3.10 -9.10
C ILE A 25 -9.89 4.21 -9.58
N CYS A 26 -9.54 5.17 -8.72
CA CYS A 26 -8.68 6.29 -9.08
C CYS A 26 -7.24 5.86 -9.40
N ASN A 27 -6.91 5.73 -10.68
CA ASN A 27 -5.55 5.38 -11.16
C ASN A 27 -4.49 6.36 -10.64
N GLN A 28 -4.85 7.65 -10.56
CA GLN A 28 -3.94 8.68 -10.10
C GLN A 28 -3.63 8.56 -8.60
N LEU A 29 -4.56 8.03 -7.80
CA LEU A 29 -4.33 7.81 -6.37
C LEU A 29 -3.23 6.76 -6.17
N LEU A 30 -3.34 5.59 -6.79
CA LEU A 30 -2.33 4.53 -6.70
C LEU A 30 -0.95 5.03 -7.13
N ARG A 31 -0.88 5.71 -8.29
CA ARG A 31 0.38 6.31 -8.78
C ARG A 31 0.98 7.29 -7.77
N SER A 32 0.14 8.12 -7.16
CA SER A 32 0.60 9.09 -6.15
C SER A 32 1.14 8.38 -4.92
N LEU A 33 0.43 7.38 -4.37
CA LEU A 33 0.88 6.58 -3.24
C LEU A 33 2.22 5.88 -3.52
N PHE A 34 2.41 5.36 -4.74
CA PHE A 34 3.66 4.73 -5.16
C PHE A 34 4.82 5.71 -5.26
N GLN A 35 4.57 6.96 -5.65
CA GLN A 35 5.59 8.00 -5.59
C GLN A 35 5.94 8.34 -4.14
N LEU A 36 4.96 8.36 -3.24
CA LEU A 36 5.18 8.68 -1.82
C LEU A 36 6.09 7.66 -1.11
N ILE A 37 5.98 6.36 -1.42
CA ILE A 37 6.85 5.34 -0.81
C ILE A 37 8.33 5.46 -1.24
N LYS A 38 8.62 6.20 -2.32
CA LYS A 38 9.98 6.44 -2.83
C LYS A 38 10.62 7.70 -2.26
N ILE A 39 9.84 8.58 -1.66
CA ILE A 39 10.36 9.82 -1.06
C ILE A 39 11.19 9.45 0.17
N ASN A 40 12.37 10.04 0.31
CA ASN A 40 13.23 9.86 1.48
C ASN A 40 12.69 10.61 2.72
N ASN A 41 11.47 10.30 3.13
CA ASN A 41 10.81 10.85 4.30
C ASN A 41 9.97 9.75 4.95
N ALA A 42 10.33 9.37 6.18
CA ALA A 42 9.72 8.25 6.87
C ALA A 42 8.22 8.40 7.13
N GLU A 43 7.78 9.60 7.53
CA GLU A 43 6.37 9.90 7.79
C GLU A 43 5.51 9.72 6.53
N THR A 44 6.01 10.20 5.39
CA THR A 44 5.35 10.06 4.08
C THR A 44 5.30 8.62 3.63
N LYS A 45 6.41 7.87 3.77
CA LYS A 45 6.46 6.43 3.47
C LYS A 45 5.47 5.65 4.33
N LEU A 46 5.48 5.91 5.64
CA LEU A 46 4.58 5.27 6.61
C LEU A 46 3.11 5.49 6.23
N ALA A 47 2.71 6.74 5.99
CA ALA A 47 1.33 7.06 5.62
C ALA A 47 0.91 6.41 4.30
N ALA A 48 1.79 6.41 3.30
CA ALA A 48 1.53 5.76 2.02
C ALA A 48 1.38 4.25 2.14
N LEU A 49 2.24 3.58 2.90
CA LEU A 49 2.19 2.13 3.15
C LEU A 49 0.91 1.73 3.91
N LYS A 50 0.50 2.51 4.92
CA LYS A 50 -0.78 2.33 5.62
C LYS A 50 -1.95 2.43 4.64
N CYS A 51 -1.96 3.48 3.81
CA CYS A 51 -3.02 3.69 2.83
C CYS A 51 -3.09 2.55 1.80
N LEU A 52 -1.96 2.06 1.31
CA LEU A 52 -1.91 0.89 0.41
C LEU A 52 -2.41 -0.39 1.09
N ALA A 53 -2.03 -0.62 2.35
CA ALA A 53 -2.52 -1.76 3.12
C ALA A 53 -4.05 -1.71 3.28
N ALA A 54 -4.59 -0.52 3.59
CA ALA A 54 -6.01 -0.28 3.73
C ALA A 54 -6.75 -0.42 2.39
N LEU A 55 -6.20 0.07 1.27
CA LEU A 55 -6.77 -0.13 -0.07
C LEU A 55 -6.88 -1.63 -0.43
N GLY A 56 -5.86 -2.42 -0.13
CA GLY A 56 -5.86 -3.87 -0.39
C GLY A 56 -6.64 -4.72 0.63
N ALA A 57 -7.23 -4.11 1.66
CA ALA A 57 -7.72 -4.86 2.82
C ALA A 57 -8.90 -5.78 2.50
N ASN A 58 -9.86 -5.36 1.69
CA ASN A 58 -11.14 -6.10 1.58
C ASN A 58 -11.34 -6.69 0.18
N ASP A 59 -10.95 -5.99 -0.88
CA ASP A 59 -11.30 -6.37 -2.26
C ASP A 59 -10.14 -7.05 -3.00
N GLU A 60 -10.41 -8.24 -3.54
CA GLU A 60 -9.44 -9.03 -4.29
C GLU A 60 -9.02 -8.37 -5.61
N SER A 61 -9.94 -7.71 -6.32
CA SER A 61 -9.63 -7.04 -7.57
C SER A 61 -8.67 -5.85 -7.34
N ILE A 62 -8.85 -5.15 -6.22
CA ILE A 62 -7.97 -4.06 -5.79
C ILE A 62 -6.58 -4.61 -5.46
N ARG A 63 -6.49 -5.71 -4.68
CA ARG A 63 -5.20 -6.36 -4.37
C ARG A 63 -4.44 -6.74 -5.63
N LYS A 64 -5.09 -7.42 -6.58
CA LYS A 64 -4.48 -7.80 -7.86
C LYS A 64 -3.92 -6.60 -8.60
N ARG A 65 -4.72 -5.55 -8.76
CA ARG A 65 -4.29 -4.32 -9.42
C ARG A 65 -3.10 -3.65 -8.72
N ILE A 66 -3.04 -3.68 -7.40
CA ILE A 66 -1.89 -3.17 -6.64
C ILE A 66 -0.65 -4.02 -6.89
N VAL A 67 -0.75 -5.36 -6.80
CA VAL A 67 0.36 -6.29 -7.03
C VAL A 67 0.87 -6.25 -8.48
N ASP A 68 -0.03 -6.14 -9.45
CA ASP A 68 0.27 -6.05 -10.89
C ASP A 68 0.91 -4.70 -11.28
N THR A 69 0.98 -3.74 -10.34
CA THR A 69 1.72 -2.51 -10.59
C THR A 69 3.22 -2.81 -10.53
N ASN A 70 3.87 -2.71 -11.68
CA ASN A 70 5.31 -2.92 -11.84
C ASN A 70 6.15 -2.28 -10.73
N ASN A 71 7.05 -3.09 -10.16
CA ASN A 71 8.03 -2.76 -9.12
C ASN A 71 7.46 -2.38 -7.74
N LEU A 72 6.14 -2.30 -7.55
CA LEU A 72 5.60 -1.91 -6.24
C LEU A 72 6.01 -2.88 -5.12
N ILE A 73 5.91 -4.19 -5.37
CA ILE A 73 6.26 -5.19 -4.37
C ILE A 73 7.74 -5.06 -3.99
N ASN A 74 8.62 -4.85 -4.98
CA ASN A 74 10.05 -4.61 -4.74
C ASN A 74 10.27 -3.35 -3.92
N ASP A 75 9.59 -2.24 -4.26
CA ASP A 75 9.68 -0.98 -3.51
C ASP A 75 9.20 -1.16 -2.05
N ILE A 76 8.15 -1.96 -1.80
CA ILE A 76 7.69 -2.26 -0.42
C ILE A 76 8.71 -3.14 0.31
N MET A 77 9.31 -4.12 -0.37
CA MET A 77 10.35 -4.99 0.20
C MET A 77 11.61 -4.21 0.56
N GLU A 78 12.05 -3.24 -0.24
CA GLU A 78 13.17 -2.37 0.10
C GLU A 78 12.91 -1.63 1.42
N ASN A 79 11.66 -1.19 1.65
CA ASN A 79 11.26 -0.52 2.88
C ASN A 79 11.25 -1.44 4.12
N LEU A 80 11.33 -2.77 3.96
CA LEU A 80 11.56 -3.70 5.09
C LEU A 80 12.94 -3.51 5.72
N ASN A 81 13.91 -2.95 4.99
CA ASN A 81 15.25 -2.64 5.46
C ASN A 81 15.39 -1.18 5.96
N SER A 82 14.29 -0.42 6.03
CA SER A 82 14.29 0.96 6.55
C SER A 82 14.84 1.00 7.97
N TRP A 83 15.63 2.02 8.31
CA TRP A 83 16.09 2.25 9.69
C TRP A 83 14.92 2.53 10.65
N GLU A 84 13.83 3.14 10.14
CA GLU A 84 12.62 3.42 10.93
C GLU A 84 11.75 2.17 11.12
N ILE A 85 11.55 1.76 12.38
CA ILE A 85 10.73 0.60 12.73
C ILE A 85 9.28 0.73 12.26
N GLN A 86 8.70 1.94 12.32
CA GLN A 86 7.32 2.16 11.92
C GLN A 86 7.11 1.91 10.42
N VAL A 87 8.08 2.30 9.59
CA VAL A 87 8.07 2.01 8.14
C VAL A 87 8.15 0.51 7.92
N ARG A 88 9.03 -0.20 8.62
CA ARG A 88 9.14 -1.68 8.51
C ARG A 88 7.82 -2.37 8.86
N ILE A 89 7.17 -2.00 9.97
CA ILE A 89 5.89 -2.55 10.39
C ILE A 89 4.79 -2.29 9.34
N ALA A 90 4.74 -1.06 8.82
CA ALA A 90 3.76 -0.71 7.79
C ALA A 90 3.98 -1.48 6.48
N SER A 91 5.23 -1.69 6.08
CA SER A 91 5.58 -2.54 4.93
C SER A 91 5.10 -3.98 5.13
N VAL A 92 5.35 -4.58 6.30
CA VAL A 92 4.87 -5.94 6.62
C VAL A 92 3.35 -6.02 6.57
N ARG A 93 2.65 -5.03 7.16
CA ARG A 93 1.18 -4.97 7.12
C ARG A 93 0.64 -4.82 5.70
N CYS A 94 1.31 -4.01 4.88
CA CYS A 94 0.96 -3.83 3.47
C CYS A 94 1.12 -5.15 2.71
N LEU A 95 2.28 -5.79 2.80
CA LEU A 95 2.53 -7.10 2.18
C LEU A 95 1.53 -8.16 2.66
N HIS A 96 1.26 -8.22 3.96
CA HIS A 96 0.25 -9.14 4.51
C HIS A 96 -1.15 -8.86 3.96
N SER A 97 -1.53 -7.60 3.77
CA SER A 97 -2.81 -7.24 3.16
C SER A 97 -2.90 -7.76 1.73
N LEU A 98 -1.84 -7.56 0.95
CA LEU A 98 -1.74 -8.00 -0.44
C LEU A 98 -1.62 -9.53 -0.57
N SER A 99 -0.96 -10.20 0.38
CA SER A 99 -0.70 -11.64 0.36
C SER A 99 -1.92 -12.52 0.57
N ARG A 100 -3.04 -11.94 1.03
CA ARG A 100 -4.31 -12.64 1.14
C ARG A 100 -4.87 -13.07 -0.23
N SER A 101 -4.27 -12.62 -1.33
CA SER A 101 -4.42 -13.24 -2.65
C SER A 101 -3.56 -14.52 -2.74
N VAL A 102 -4.11 -15.64 -2.28
CA VAL A 102 -3.39 -16.93 -2.02
C VAL A 102 -2.78 -17.57 -3.29
N GLN A 103 -3.05 -17.06 -4.50
CA GLN A 103 -2.61 -17.68 -5.76
C GLN A 103 -1.44 -17.00 -6.50
N GLN A 104 -1.00 -15.79 -6.13
CA GLN A 104 -0.01 -15.05 -6.95
C GLN A 104 1.38 -14.85 -6.30
N LEU A 105 1.52 -14.89 -4.98
CA LEU A 105 2.86 -14.73 -4.38
C LEU A 105 3.80 -15.91 -4.68
N ARG A 106 3.27 -17.09 -5.02
CA ARG A 106 4.09 -18.26 -5.40
C ARG A 106 4.90 -18.05 -6.68
N THR A 107 4.55 -17.09 -7.54
CA THR A 107 5.25 -16.86 -8.81
C THR A 107 6.16 -15.63 -8.81
N THR A 108 5.98 -14.69 -7.88
CA THR A 108 6.78 -13.45 -7.82
C THR A 108 8.06 -13.58 -6.97
N PHE A 109 8.11 -14.57 -6.06
CA PHE A 109 9.25 -14.81 -5.17
C PHE A 109 10.16 -15.98 -5.61
N GLN A 110 10.11 -16.39 -6.88
CA GLN A 110 11.07 -17.33 -7.49
C GLN A 110 12.12 -16.55 -8.27
#